data_AF-A0A3C0Y3B9-F1
#
_entry.id   AF-A0A3C0Y3B9-F1
#
_cell.length_a   1.000
_cell.length_b   1.000
_cell.length_c   1.000
_cell.angle_alpha   90.00
_cell.angle_beta   90.00
_cell.angle_gamma   90.00
#
_symmetry.space_group_name_H-M   'P 1'
#
loop_
_entity.id
_entity.type
_entity.pdbx_description
1 polymer ?
#
loop_
_entity_poly.entity_id
_entity_poly.type
_entity_poly.pdbx_seq_one_letter_code
_entity_poly.pdbx_strand_id
1 'polypeptide(L)'
;MNGKIITASDDLITMAAQHEKKVRREFYYCVAFCVIAITPWLLSFVPALTPKSQQINLWFQRSGSGMTVFALFAQSKANYMRDLISPGTFSTTEFNTIFTKYKNKQKAVSVISLLLVIVGTVIWGYGDLWLQ
;
A
#
# COMPACT_ATOMS: atom_id res chain seq x y z
N MET A 1 -9.36 33.87 37.81
CA MET A 1 -10.17 33.01 36.92
C MET A 1 -9.78 33.33 35.48
N ASN A 2 -8.83 32.60 34.90
CA ASN A 2 -8.35 32.84 33.52
C ASN A 2 -7.96 31.49 32.88
N GLY A 3 -8.93 30.59 32.75
CA GLY A 3 -8.64 29.26 32.23
C GLY A 3 -9.89 28.60 31.70
N LYS A 4 -10.33 28.96 30.48
CA LYS A 4 -11.26 28.14 29.68
C LYS A 4 -11.56 28.64 28.25
N ILE A 5 -10.60 29.29 27.56
CA ILE A 5 -10.79 29.67 26.14
C ILE A 5 -9.77 28.98 25.20
N ILE A 6 -8.72 28.36 25.74
CA ILE A 6 -7.65 27.74 24.94
C ILE A 6 -7.95 26.29 24.51
N THR A 7 -9.00 25.64 25.03
CA THR A 7 -9.16 24.17 24.89
C THR A 7 -9.63 23.70 23.50
N ALA A 8 -10.67 24.31 22.91
CA ALA A 8 -11.30 23.72 21.72
C ALA A 8 -10.46 23.79 20.43
N SER A 9 -9.70 24.87 20.22
CA SER A 9 -8.82 25.00 19.04
C SER A 9 -7.59 24.11 19.15
N ASP A 10 -6.98 24.05 20.33
CA ASP A 10 -5.77 23.26 20.57
C ASP A 10 -6.09 21.76 20.53
N ASP A 11 -7.27 21.36 21.01
CA ASP A 11 -7.77 19.99 20.89
C ASP A 11 -7.98 19.60 19.40
N LEU A 12 -8.51 20.49 18.57
CA LEU A 12 -8.66 20.23 17.13
C LEU A 12 -7.32 20.07 16.41
N ILE A 13 -6.36 20.94 16.69
CA ILE A 13 -5.01 20.89 16.11
C ILE A 13 -4.30 19.59 16.51
N THR A 14 -4.41 19.18 17.78
CA THR A 14 -3.79 17.93 18.26
C THR A 14 -4.46 16.70 17.66
N MET A 15 -5.78 16.68 17.52
CA MET A 15 -6.52 15.61 16.84
C MET A 15 -6.14 15.52 15.36
N ALA A 16 -6.05 16.65 14.65
CA ALA A 16 -5.63 16.69 13.25
C ALA A 16 -4.19 16.16 13.07
N ALA A 17 -3.26 16.53 13.96
CA ALA A 17 -1.88 16.05 13.94
C ALA A 17 -1.77 14.54 14.21
N GLN A 18 -2.57 14.00 15.14
CA GLN A 18 -2.65 12.56 15.39
C GLN A 18 -3.23 11.82 14.18
N HIS A 19 -4.24 12.39 13.53
CA HIS A 19 -4.85 11.82 12.33
C HIS A 19 -3.86 11.79 11.16
N GLU A 20 -3.10 12.87 10.92
CA GLU A 20 -2.07 12.90 9.88
C GLU A 20 -0.99 11.83 10.13
N LYS A 21 -0.53 11.64 11.37
CA LYS A 21 0.43 10.59 11.72
C LYS A 21 -0.10 9.20 11.36
N LYS A 22 -1.38 8.93 11.62
CA LYS A 22 -2.03 7.66 11.27
C LYS A 22 -2.07 7.45 9.76
N VAL A 23 -2.52 8.45 8.99
CA VAL A 23 -2.56 8.42 7.51
C VAL A 23 -1.16 8.19 6.94
N ARG A 24 -0.16 8.91 7.45
CA ARG A 24 1.24 8.79 7.01
C ARG A 24 1.80 7.39 7.29
N ARG A 25 1.48 6.81 8.45
CA ARG A 25 1.91 5.45 8.80
C ARG A 25 1.31 4.40 7.86
N GLU A 26 0.01 4.48 7.57
CA GLU A 26 -0.63 3.54 6.64
C GLU A 26 -0.09 3.69 5.21
N PHE A 27 0.24 4.93 4.79
CA PHE A 27 0.93 5.17 3.53
C PHE A 27 2.29 4.42 3.46
N TYR A 28 3.11 4.52 4.51
CA TYR A 28 4.39 3.79 4.55
C TYR A 28 4.21 2.27 4.56
N TYR A 29 3.21 1.74 5.29
CA TYR A 29 2.91 0.31 5.23
C TYR A 29 2.50 -0.13 3.83
N CYS A 30 1.67 0.66 3.15
CA CYS A 30 1.26 0.35 1.79
C CYS A 30 2.44 0.33 0.82
N VAL A 31 3.31 1.36 0.88
CA VAL A 31 4.54 1.40 0.08
C VAL A 31 5.46 0.22 0.40
N ALA A 32 5.65 -0.11 1.68
CA ALA A 32 6.45 -1.26 2.10
C ALA A 32 5.90 -2.57 1.52
N PHE A 33 4.59 -2.79 1.56
CA PHE A 33 3.97 -3.97 0.94
C PHE A 33 4.13 -3.99 -0.59
N CYS A 34 4.02 -2.85 -1.28
CA CYS A 34 4.31 -2.78 -2.71
C CYS A 34 5.76 -3.17 -3.03
N VAL A 35 6.73 -2.70 -2.24
CA VAL A 35 8.14 -3.06 -2.40
C VAL A 35 8.35 -4.56 -2.14
N ILE A 36 7.78 -5.08 -1.05
CA ILE A 36 7.84 -6.50 -0.71
C ILE A 36 7.19 -7.35 -1.81
N ALA A 37 6.11 -6.90 -2.43
CA ALA A 37 5.44 -7.61 -3.53
C ALA A 37 6.33 -7.81 -4.76
N ILE A 38 7.29 -6.91 -4.99
CA ILE A 38 8.22 -7.03 -6.13
C ILE A 38 9.34 -8.05 -5.80
N THR A 39 9.59 -8.35 -4.53
CA THR A 39 10.70 -9.22 -4.12
C THR A 39 10.57 -10.66 -4.61
N PRO A 40 9.41 -11.37 -4.54
CA PRO A 40 9.31 -12.73 -5.09
C PRO A 40 9.63 -12.77 -6.58
N TRP A 41 9.14 -11.79 -7.33
CA TRP A 41 9.40 -11.69 -8.76
C TRP A 41 10.88 -11.46 -9.06
N LEU A 42 11.56 -10.55 -8.36
CA LEU A 42 13.00 -10.33 -8.54
C LEU A 42 13.84 -11.55 -8.14
N LEU A 43 13.49 -12.21 -7.03
CA LEU A 43 14.20 -13.38 -6.53
C LEU A 43 14.04 -14.61 -7.46
N SER A 44 12.98 -14.65 -8.27
CA SER A 44 12.77 -15.73 -9.24
C SER A 44 13.86 -15.81 -10.32
N PHE A 45 14.55 -14.70 -10.60
CA PHE A 45 15.67 -14.65 -11.54
C PHE A 45 17.01 -15.08 -10.95
N VAL A 46 17.07 -15.35 -9.65
CA VAL A 46 18.31 -15.76 -8.96
C VAL A 46 18.41 -17.29 -8.98
N PRO A 47 19.28 -17.90 -9.82
CA PRO A 47 19.31 -19.35 -9.98
C PRO A 47 19.72 -20.11 -8.70
N ALA A 48 20.43 -19.44 -7.79
CA ALA A 48 20.83 -20.00 -6.51
C ALA A 48 19.65 -20.25 -5.55
N LEU A 49 18.52 -19.54 -5.73
CA LEU A 49 17.30 -19.72 -4.96
C LEU A 49 16.34 -20.72 -5.60
N THR A 50 16.57 -21.08 -6.86
CA THR A 50 15.80 -22.08 -7.56
C THR A 50 16.22 -23.47 -7.07
N PRO A 51 15.28 -24.29 -6.55
CA PRO A 51 15.59 -25.67 -6.18
C PRO A 51 16.10 -26.45 -7.39
N LYS A 52 17.21 -27.18 -7.26
CA LYS A 52 17.82 -27.95 -8.35
C LYS A 52 16.89 -28.97 -9.01
N SER A 53 15.81 -29.36 -8.33
CA SER A 53 14.81 -30.31 -8.80
C SER A 53 13.65 -29.68 -9.56
N GLN A 54 13.62 -28.34 -9.72
CA GLN A 54 12.53 -27.63 -10.40
C GLN A 54 13.04 -26.91 -11.64
N GLN A 55 12.18 -26.90 -12.67
CA GLN A 55 12.40 -26.09 -13.86
C GLN A 55 12.23 -24.60 -13.52
N ILE A 56 13.07 -23.76 -14.14
CA ILE A 56 13.11 -22.31 -13.88
C ILE A 56 11.78 -21.62 -14.21
N ASN A 57 11.07 -22.11 -15.24
CA ASN A 57 9.79 -21.61 -15.70
C ASN A 57 8.67 -21.79 -14.64
N LEU A 58 8.59 -22.95 -14.00
CA LEU A 58 7.65 -23.25 -12.92
C LEU A 58 7.99 -22.44 -11.66
N TRP A 59 9.27 -22.21 -11.39
CA TRP A 59 9.70 -21.37 -10.29
C TRP A 59 9.30 -19.90 -10.50
N PHE A 60 9.54 -19.38 -11.71
CA PHE A 60 9.10 -18.04 -12.12
C PHE A 60 7.58 -17.89 -12.00
N GLN A 61 6.80 -18.85 -12.51
CA GLN A 61 5.34 -18.85 -12.40
C GLN A 61 4.88 -18.75 -10.94
N ARG A 62 5.46 -19.53 -10.02
CA ARG A 62 5.08 -19.51 -8.59
C ARG A 62 5.39 -18.19 -7.90
N SER A 63 6.42 -17.47 -8.34
CA SER A 63 6.75 -16.15 -7.79
C SER A 63 5.61 -15.14 -7.95
N GLY A 64 4.80 -15.29 -9.00
CA GLY A 64 3.61 -14.47 -9.25
C GLY A 64 2.59 -14.54 -8.11
N SER A 65 2.42 -15.72 -7.49
CA SER A 65 1.50 -15.89 -6.35
C SER A 65 1.96 -15.06 -5.14
N GLY A 66 3.26 -15.04 -4.85
CA GLY A 66 3.84 -14.22 -3.78
C GLY A 66 3.64 -12.72 -4.04
N MET A 67 3.91 -12.28 -5.27
CA MET A 67 3.68 -10.90 -5.69
C MET A 67 2.21 -10.50 -5.51
N THR A 68 1.27 -11.33 -5.97
CA THR A 68 -0.17 -11.09 -5.85
C THR A 68 -0.61 -10.94 -4.40
N VAL A 69 -0.18 -11.84 -3.50
CA VAL A 69 -0.57 -11.80 -2.08
C VAL A 69 -0.12 -10.49 -1.43
N PHE A 70 1.15 -10.11 -1.57
CA PHE A 70 1.64 -8.86 -0.99
C PHE A 70 1.03 -7.62 -1.63
N ALA A 71 0.76 -7.65 -2.94
CA ALA A 71 0.06 -6.56 -3.63
C ALA A 71 -1.39 -6.41 -3.15
N LEU A 72 -2.08 -7.50 -2.79
CA LEU A 72 -3.41 -7.46 -2.16
C LEU A 72 -3.35 -6.84 -0.75
N PHE A 73 -2.33 -7.16 0.04
CA PHE A 73 -2.11 -6.48 1.33
C PHE A 73 -1.86 -4.98 1.15
N ALA A 74 -1.06 -4.59 0.16
CA ALA A 74 -0.89 -3.19 -0.19
C ALA A 74 -2.23 -2.55 -0.57
N GLN A 75 -3.03 -3.20 -1.42
CA GLN A 75 -4.35 -2.72 -1.83
C GLN A 75 -5.30 -2.54 -0.64
N SER A 76 -5.31 -3.49 0.31
CA SER A 76 -6.09 -3.39 1.55
C SER A 76 -5.70 -2.17 2.36
N LYS A 77 -4.39 -1.90 2.49
CA LYS A 77 -3.89 -0.69 3.17
C LYS A 77 -4.21 0.60 2.43
N ALA A 78 -4.16 0.60 1.10
CA ALA A 78 -4.56 1.75 0.29
C ALA A 78 -6.05 2.08 0.44
N ASN A 79 -6.90 1.06 0.56
CA ASN A 79 -8.33 1.22 0.83
C ASN A 79 -8.58 1.74 2.25
N TYR A 80 -7.90 1.18 3.26
CA TYR A 80 -8.00 1.70 4.63
C TYR A 80 -7.55 3.16 4.73
N MET A 81 -6.46 3.54 4.03
CA MET A 81 -6.02 4.92 3.93
C MET A 81 -7.09 5.81 3.28
N ARG A 82 -7.80 5.32 2.24
CA ARG A 82 -8.92 6.03 1.61
C ARG A 82 -10.02 6.34 2.62
N ASP A 83 -10.36 5.36 3.45
CA ASP A 83 -11.40 5.52 4.47
C ASP A 83 -10.98 6.52 5.55
N LEU A 84 -9.70 6.54 5.92
CA LEU A 84 -9.15 7.51 6.87
C LEU A 84 -9.14 8.95 6.34
N ILE A 85 -8.88 9.14 5.04
CA ILE A 85 -8.87 10.49 4.44
C ILE A 85 -10.25 10.95 3.99
N SER A 86 -11.21 10.03 3.82
CA SER A 86 -12.55 10.39 3.38
C SER A 86 -13.17 11.36 4.38
N PRO A 87 -13.62 12.56 3.94
CA PRO A 87 -14.20 13.53 4.85
C PRO A 87 -15.46 12.95 5.49
N GLY A 88 -15.43 12.76 6.81
CA GLY A 88 -16.63 12.56 7.61
C GLY A 88 -17.36 13.90 7.84
N THR A 89 -18.47 13.86 8.58
CA THR A 89 -19.34 15.02 8.88
C THR A 89 -18.64 16.19 9.62
N PHE A 90 -17.38 16.02 10.08
CA PHE A 90 -16.60 17.00 10.85
C PHE A 90 -15.36 17.51 10.08
N SER A 91 -15.51 18.03 8.87
CA SER A 91 -14.37 18.56 8.11
C SER A 91 -14.03 20.00 8.54
N THR A 92 -13.11 20.16 9.50
CA THR A 92 -12.45 21.45 9.74
C THR A 92 -11.44 21.75 8.63
N THR A 93 -11.03 23.02 8.49
CA THR A 93 -10.04 23.47 7.48
C THR A 93 -8.76 22.62 7.52
N GLU A 94 -8.32 22.20 8.71
CA GLU A 94 -7.12 21.39 8.94
C GLU A 94 -7.23 19.99 8.31
N PHE A 95 -8.38 19.31 8.49
CA PHE A 95 -8.62 18.01 7.87
C PHE A 95 -8.69 18.10 6.34
N ASN A 96 -9.22 19.21 5.80
CA ASN A 96 -9.28 19.42 4.36
C ASN A 96 -7.89 19.61 3.72
N THR A 97 -6.97 20.25 4.43
CA THR A 97 -5.55 20.35 3.99
C THR A 97 -4.90 18.97 3.94
N ILE A 98 -5.13 18.11 4.96
CA ILE A 98 -4.62 16.73 4.98
C ILE A 98 -5.23 15.93 3.82
N PHE A 99 -6.55 16.01 3.61
CA PHE A 99 -7.22 15.33 2.50
C PHE A 99 -6.60 15.70 1.15
N THR A 100 -6.45 17.01 0.89
CA THR A 100 -5.92 17.51 -0.39
C THR A 100 -4.47 17.05 -0.62
N LYS A 101 -3.66 16.98 0.46
CA LYS A 101 -2.27 16.52 0.43
C LYS A 101 -2.12 15.03 0.14
N TYR A 102 -3.01 14.18 0.68
CA TYR A 102 -2.88 12.72 0.62
C TYR A 102 -3.80 12.05 -0.41
N LYS A 103 -4.86 12.69 -0.90
CA LYS A 103 -5.80 12.12 -1.89
C LYS A 103 -5.10 11.62 -3.15
N ASN A 104 -4.22 12.44 -3.73
CA ASN A 104 -3.50 12.06 -4.96
C ASN A 104 -2.51 10.92 -4.68
N LYS A 105 -1.82 10.95 -3.53
CA LYS A 105 -0.89 9.89 -3.11
C LYS A 105 -1.60 8.57 -2.88
N GLN A 106 -2.74 8.60 -2.18
CA GLN A 106 -3.60 7.45 -1.94
C GLN A 106 -4.09 6.85 -3.27
N LYS A 107 -4.58 7.68 -4.19
CA LYS A 107 -5.03 7.23 -5.51
C LYS A 107 -3.88 6.58 -6.29
N ALA A 108 -2.71 7.20 -6.33
CA ALA A 108 -1.55 6.66 -7.02
C ALA A 108 -1.14 5.29 -6.45
N VAL A 109 -1.02 5.20 -5.12
CA VAL A 109 -0.64 3.94 -4.47
C VAL A 109 -1.69 2.85 -4.66
N SER A 110 -2.99 3.18 -4.62
CA SER A 110 -4.06 2.24 -4.92
C SER A 110 -4.01 1.72 -6.35
N VAL A 111 -3.70 2.58 -7.33
CA VAL A 111 -3.58 2.14 -8.72
C VAL A 111 -2.35 1.25 -8.88
N ILE A 112 -1.23 1.61 -8.27
CA ILE A 112 0.00 0.82 -8.29
C ILE A 112 -0.23 -0.56 -7.67
N SER A 113 -0.84 -0.65 -6.50
CA SER A 113 -1.11 -1.94 -5.85
C SER A 113 -2.02 -2.82 -6.71
N LEU A 114 -3.05 -2.25 -7.33
CA LEU A 114 -3.93 -2.99 -8.24
C LEU A 114 -3.18 -3.52 -9.47
N LEU A 115 -2.31 -2.69 -10.08
CA LEU A 115 -1.48 -3.12 -11.20
C LEU A 115 -0.54 -4.26 -10.80
N LEU A 116 0.05 -4.21 -9.60
CA LEU A 116 0.89 -5.29 -9.09
C LEU A 116 0.10 -6.59 -8.89
N VAL A 117 -1.15 -6.52 -8.43
CA VAL A 117 -2.04 -7.70 -8.33
C VAL A 117 -2.28 -8.30 -9.72
N ILE A 118 -2.59 -7.48 -10.71
CA ILE A 118 -2.84 -7.94 -12.09
C ILE A 118 -1.58 -8.61 -12.65
N VAL A 119 -0.43 -7.94 -12.54
CA VAL A 119 0.86 -8.48 -13.04
C VAL A 119 1.23 -9.78 -12.33
N GLY A 120 1.13 -9.83 -11.00
CA GLY A 120 1.39 -11.05 -10.24
C GLY A 120 0.47 -12.20 -10.66
N THR A 121 -0.81 -11.91 -10.93
CA THR A 121 -1.78 -12.92 -11.37
C THR A 121 -1.48 -13.42 -12.78
N VAL A 122 -1.05 -12.55 -13.69
CA VAL A 122 -0.62 -12.95 -15.05
C VAL A 122 0.63 -13.83 -14.99
N ILE A 123 1.63 -13.44 -14.20
CA ILE A 123 2.84 -14.26 -13.99
C ILE A 123 2.48 -15.61 -13.38
N TRP A 124 1.55 -15.62 -12.42
CA TRP A 124 1.11 -16.86 -11.79
C TRP A 124 0.34 -17.79 -12.74
N GLY A 125 -0.49 -17.24 -13.62
CA GLY A 125 -1.27 -18.02 -14.58
C GLY A 125 -0.50 -18.48 -15.80
N TYR A 126 0.45 -17.68 -16.28
CA TYR A 126 1.07 -17.86 -17.61
C TYR A 126 2.61 -17.77 -17.61
N GLY A 127 3.26 -17.63 -16.45
CA GLY A 127 4.71 -17.41 -16.37
C GLY A 127 5.56 -18.56 -16.90
N ASP A 128 5.00 -19.77 -16.94
CA ASP A 128 5.63 -20.96 -17.51
C ASP A 128 5.79 -20.88 -19.04
N LEU A 129 4.99 -20.07 -19.73
CA LEU A 129 5.05 -19.91 -21.19
C LEU A 129 6.15 -18.96 -21.66
N TRP A 130 6.69 -18.10 -20.79
CA TRP A 130 7.59 -17.01 -21.17
C TRP A 130 9.07 -17.36 -21.11
N LEU A 131 9.43 -18.28 -20.21
CA LEU A 131 10.79 -18.76 -20.05
C LEU A 131 10.79 -20.22 -20.50
N GLN A 132 11.30 -20.48 -21.71
CA GLN A 132 11.52 -21.84 -22.25
C GLN A 132 13.01 -22.17 -22.22
#